data_AF-A0A1V6KGS3-F1
#
_entry.id   AF-A0A1V6KGS3-F1
#
_cell.length_a   1.000
_cell.length_b   1.000
_cell.length_c   1.000
_cell.angle_alpha   90.00
_cell.angle_beta   90.00
_cell.angle_gamma   90.00
#
_symmetry.space_group_name_H-M   'P 1'
#
loop_
_entity.id
_entity.type
_entity.pdbx_description
1 polymer ?
#
loop_
_entity_poly.entity_id
_entity_poly.type
_entity_poly.pdbx_seq_one_letter_code
_entity_poly.pdbx_strand_id
1 'polypeptide(L)' 'MSGVLDRMAESGWILKNVKDDRRVLNIRLTDKALSFRDKIINDTEELNQEILSMFSMEERLLLIRMLKDLRK' A
#
# COMPACT_ATOMS: atom_id res chain seq x y z
N MET A 1 7.11 -12.04 -7.57
CA MET A 1 6.87 -11.11 -6.44
C MET A 1 8.11 -10.78 -5.60
N SER A 2 9.27 -11.47 -5.77
CA SER A 2 10.49 -11.25 -4.94
C SER A 2 11.16 -9.89 -5.14
N GLY A 3 11.36 -9.45 -6.38
CA GLY A 3 12.25 -8.31 -6.67
C GLY A 3 11.81 -6.96 -6.11
N VAL A 4 10.51 -6.72 -5.92
CA VAL A 4 10.03 -5.48 -5.28
C VAL A 4 10.39 -5.48 -3.80
N LEU A 5 10.16 -6.60 -3.11
CA LEU A 5 10.50 -6.73 -1.70
C LEU A 5 12.01 -6.64 -1.48
N ASP A 6 12.81 -7.20 -2.39
CA ASP A 6 14.28 -7.09 -2.33
C ASP A 6 14.71 -5.62 -2.42
N ARG A 7 14.21 -4.87 -3.40
CA ARG A 7 14.48 -3.42 -3.51
C ARG A 7 13.99 -2.62 -2.31
N MET A 8 12.83 -2.97 -1.76
CA MET A 8 12.30 -2.32 -0.56
C MET A 8 13.18 -2.59 0.67
N ALA A 9 13.75 -3.79 0.79
CA ALA A 9 14.68 -4.12 1.86
C ALA A 9 16.02 -3.40 1.67
N GLU A 10 16.59 -3.44 0.47
CA GLU A 10 17.82 -2.72 0.10
C GLU A 10 17.71 -1.21 0.34
N SER A 11 16.56 -0.62 0.03
CA SER A 11 16.29 0.82 0.23
C SER A 11 15.88 1.19 1.66
N GLY A 12 15.87 0.21 2.58
CA GLY A 12 15.59 0.40 4.00
C GLY A 12 14.12 0.72 4.32
N TRP A 13 13.16 0.30 3.47
CA TRP A 13 11.73 0.44 3.73
C TRP A 13 11.16 -0.73 4.54
N ILE A 14 11.73 -1.93 4.37
CA ILE A 14 11.29 -3.13 5.09
C ILE A 14 12.47 -3.91 5.66
N LEU A 15 12.23 -4.60 6.77
CA LEU A 15 13.11 -5.62 7.32
C LEU A 15 12.59 -6.99 6.93
N LYS A 16 13.49 -7.86 6.47
CA LYS A 16 13.23 -9.27 6.13
C LYS A 16 13.94 -10.17 7.12
N ASN A 17 13.19 -10.79 8.03
CA ASN A 17 13.73 -11.79 8.94
C ASN A 17 13.33 -13.20 8.48
N VAL A 18 14.34 -14.02 8.20
CA VAL A 18 14.17 -15.46 7.99
C VAL A 18 14.26 -16.10 9.37
N LYS A 19 13.13 -16.59 9.91
CA LYS A 19 13.14 -17.43 11.12
C LYS A 19 13.62 -18.85 10.76
N ASP A 20 13.73 -19.74 11.75
CA ASP A 20 14.19 -21.13 11.61
C ASP A 20 13.55 -21.90 10.44
N ASP A 21 12.32 -21.60 10.05
CA ASP A 21 11.73 -22.08 8.79
C ASP A 21 12.03 -21.11 7.63
N ARG A 22 12.96 -21.51 6.76
CA ARG A 22 13.38 -20.76 5.56
C ARG A 22 12.26 -20.54 4.53
N ARG A 23 11.11 -21.20 4.70
CA ARG A 23 9.91 -21.01 3.86
C ARG A 23 9.03 -19.86 4.34
N VAL A 24 9.26 -19.35 5.55
CA VAL A 24 8.47 -18.27 6.15
C VAL A 24 9.30 -17.00 6.23
N LEU A 25 8.87 -15.97 5.50
CA LEU A 25 9.47 -14.65 5.52
C LEU A 25 8.67 -13.72 6.44
N ASN A 26 9.30 -13.20 7.50
CA ASN A 26 8.70 -12.16 8.33
C ASN A 26 9.11 -10.79 7.77
N ILE A 27 8.14 -10.03 7.29
CA ILE A 27 8.34 -8.68 6.74
C ILE A 27 7.79 -7.65 7.72
N ARG A 28 8.61 -6.65 8.06
CA ARG A 28 8.21 -5.53 8.92
C ARG A 28 8.62 -4.21 8.29
N LEU A 29 7.88 -3.15 8.57
CA LEU A 29 8.29 -1.78 8.22
C LEU A 29 9.47 -1.36 9.09
N THR A 30 10.39 -0.58 8.53
CA THR A 30 11.44 0.11 9.28
C THR A 30 10.89 1.38 9.94
N ASP A 31 11.63 1.95 10.89
CA ASP A 31 11.30 3.25 11.47
C ASP A 31 11.26 4.36 10.41
N LYS A 32 12.17 4.30 9.42
CA LYS A 32 12.11 5.12 8.21
C LYS A 32 10.74 5.00 7.55
N ALA A 33 10.30 3.80 7.20
CA ALA A 33 9.02 3.61 6.54
C ALA A 33 7.82 4.10 7.38
N LEU A 34 7.86 3.87 8.70
CA LEU A 34 6.83 4.34 9.62
C LEU A 34 6.77 5.87 9.67
N SER A 35 7.92 6.57 9.66
CA SER A 35 7.96 8.03 9.64
C SER A 35 7.34 8.66 8.38
N PHE A 36 7.29 7.92 7.27
CA PHE A 36 6.67 8.36 6.01
C PHE A 36 5.22 7.90 5.86
N ARG A 37 4.70 7.08 6.79
CA ARG A 37 3.38 6.46 6.66
C ARG A 37 2.28 7.50 6.43
N ASP A 38 2.24 8.51 7.28
CA ASP A 38 1.18 9.53 7.23
C ASP A 38 1.31 10.38 5.97
N LYS A 39 2.55 10.71 5.57
CA LYS A 39 2.80 11.41 4.31
C LYS A 39 2.26 10.61 3.11
N ILE A 40 2.61 9.33 3.00
CA ILE A 40 2.16 8.48 1.88
C ILE A 40 0.63 8.37 1.86
N ILE A 41 -0.01 8.21 3.03
CA ILE A 41 -1.48 8.15 3.12
C ILE A 41 -2.10 9.46 2.63
N ASN A 42 -1.57 10.60 3.06
CA ASN A 42 -2.08 11.91 2.66
C ASN A 42 -1.87 12.16 1.16
N ASP A 43 -0.67 11.91 0.64
CA ASP A 43 -0.36 12.05 -0.79
C ASP A 43 -1.28 11.14 -1.64
N THR A 44 -1.58 9.93 -1.13
CA THR A 44 -2.50 8.99 -1.80
C THR A 44 -3.94 9.48 -1.79
N GLU A 45 -4.40 10.05 -0.67
CA GLU A 45 -5.75 10.59 -0.54
C GLU A 45 -5.94 11.82 -1.45
N GLU A 46 -4.97 12.73 -1.47
CA GLU A 46 -4.96 13.90 -2.35
C GLU A 46 -5.02 13.48 -3.83
N LEU A 47 -4.15 12.55 -4.24
CA LEU A 47 -4.14 12.03 -5.60
C LEU A 47 -5.45 11.34 -5.97
N ASN A 48 -6.04 10.56 -5.05
CA ASN A 48 -7.34 9.92 -5.28
C ASN A 48 -8.45 10.96 -5.46
N GLN A 49 -8.43 12.04 -4.68
CA GLN A 49 -9.41 13.12 -4.80
C GLN A 49 -9.30 13.85 -6.14
N GLU A 50 -8.06 14.08 -6.62
CA GLU A 50 -7.77 14.67 -7.92
C GLU A 50 -8.25 13.78 -9.07
N ILE A 51 -7.83 12.51 -9.09
CA ILE A 51 -8.18 11.57 -10.16
C ILE A 51 -9.68 11.34 -10.24
N LEU A 52 -10.36 11.28 -9.09
CA LEU A 52 -11.80 11.06 -9.04
C LEU A 52 -12.60 12.37 -9.16
N SER A 53 -11.97 13.52 -9.38
CA SER A 53 -12.63 14.84 -9.45
C SER A 53 -13.72 14.94 -10.53
N MET A 54 -13.63 14.10 -11.57
CA MET A 54 -14.65 13.99 -12.61
C MET A 54 -15.96 13.33 -12.15
N PHE A 55 -15.97 12.65 -11.00
CA PHE A 55 -17.16 12.00 -10.45
C PHE A 55 -17.76 12.84 -9.33
N SER A 56 -19.08 12.95 -9.33
CA SER A 56 -19.85 13.39 -8.15
C SER A 56 -19.64 12.44 -6.97
N MET A 57 -20.02 12.88 -5.77
CA MET A 57 -19.88 12.05 -4.56
C MET A 57 -20.65 10.74 -4.68
N GLU A 58 -21.87 10.79 -5.23
CA GLU A 58 -22.74 9.65 -5.45
C GLU A 58 -22.13 8.66 -6.44
N GLU A 59 -21.56 9.15 -7.55
CA GLU A 59 -20.88 8.31 -8.55
C GLU A 59 -19.62 7.66 -7.98
N ARG A 60 -18.84 8.38 -7.16
CA ARG A 60 -17.68 7.81 -6.45
C ARG A 60 -18.10 6.67 -5.53
N LEU A 61 -19.16 6.87 -4.74
CA LEU A 61 -19.68 5.83 -3.84
C LEU A 61 -20.18 4.60 -4.62
N LEU A 62 -20.87 4.81 -5.75
CA LEU A 62 -21.33 3.74 -6.61
C LEU A 62 -20.16 2.96 -7.21
N LEU A 63 -19.13 3.64 -7.73
CA LEU A 63 -17.92 3.01 -8.27
C LEU A 63 -17.23 2.15 -7.21
N ILE A 64 -17.03 2.68 -6.00
CA ILE A 64 -16.43 1.93 -4.88
C ILE A 64 -17.25 0.68 -4.55
N ARG A 65 -18.59 0.77 -4.56
CA ARG A 65 -19.47 -0.37 -4.34
C ARG A 65 -19.30 -1.43 -5.43
N MET A 66 -19.34 -1.02 -6.70
CA MET A 66 -19.18 -1.95 -7.84
C MET A 66 -17.83 -2.68 -7.80
N LEU A 67 -16.73 -1.97 -7.49
CA LEU A 67 -15.41 -2.59 -7.35
C LEU A 67 -15.35 -3.58 -6.18
N LYS A 68 -16.04 -3.30 -5.07
CA LYS A 68 -16.15 -4.23 -3.94
C LYS A 68 -16.95 -5.47 -4.30
N ASP A 69 -18.00 -5.32 -5.10
CA ASP A 69 -18.83 -6.43 -5.56
C ASP A 69 -18.06 -7.36 -6.52
N LEU A 70 -17.19 -6.82 -7.37
CA LEU A 70 -16.33 -7.58 -8.31
C LEU A 70 -15.19 -8.36 -7.63
N ARG A 71 -14.81 -8.00 -6.41
CA ARG A 71 -13.70 -8.65 -5.68
C ARG A 71 -14.10 -10.01 -5.06
N LYS A 72 -15.32 -10.48 -5.30
CA LYS A 72 -15.83 -11.76 -4.80
C LYS A 72 -15.41 -12.94 -5.69
#